data_AF-A0A2S0JFF0-F1
#
_entry.id   AF-A0A2S0JFF0-F1
#
_cell.length_a   1.000
_cell.length_b   1.000
_cell.length_c   1.000
_cell.angle_alpha   90.00
_cell.angle_beta   90.00
_cell.angle_gamma   90.00
#
_symmetry.space_group_name_H-M   'P 1'
#
loop_
_entity.id
_entity.type
_entity.pdbx_description
1 polymer ?
#
loop_
_entity_poly.entity_id
_entity_poly.type
_entity_poly.pdbx_seq_one_letter_code
_entity_poly.pdbx_strand_id
1 'polypeptide(L)'
;MASIIYYIVQLGNSYYHGSTDKPMFTTDEEQAFAFMNSEAAEQVAAKVSGTVLTREVSLEELEELSKDHWTEYNALPKDERDIIESFCSNLWLGIDE
;
A
#
# COMPACT_ATOMS: atom_id res chain seq x y z
N MET A 1 -1.36 22.90 -5.37
CA MET A 1 -0.51 21.70 -5.45
C MET A 1 -1.43 20.50 -5.43
N ALA A 2 -1.19 19.51 -6.28
CA ALA A 2 -2.00 18.29 -6.28
C ALA A 2 -1.49 17.37 -5.16
N SER A 3 -2.39 16.94 -4.28
CA SER A 3 -2.12 15.96 -3.24
C SER A 3 -3.04 14.76 -3.40
N ILE A 4 -2.54 13.60 -3.00
CA ILE A 4 -3.33 12.37 -2.95
C ILE A 4 -3.75 12.17 -1.50
N ILE A 5 -5.06 12.04 -1.30
CA ILE A 5 -5.64 11.71 0.00
C ILE A 5 -5.90 10.20 0.01
N TYR A 6 -5.42 9.54 1.04
CA TYR A 6 -5.68 8.13 1.30
C TYR A 6 -6.01 7.91 2.77
N TYR A 7 -6.54 6.74 3.08
CA TYR A 7 -7.01 6.40 4.42
C TYR A 7 -6.34 5.10 4.87
N ILE A 8 -5.93 5.04 6.13
CA ILE A 8 -5.41 3.83 6.77
C ILE A 8 -6.25 3.49 7.99
N VAL A 9 -6.29 2.23 8.39
CA VAL A 9 -7.04 1.78 9.57
C VAL A 9 -6.07 1.41 10.69
N GLN A 10 -6.15 2.12 11.81
CA GLN A 10 -5.33 1.91 13.00
C GLN A 10 -6.11 1.16 14.09
N LEU A 11 -5.48 0.19 14.73
CA LEU A 11 -5.95 -0.53 15.90
C LEU A 11 -4.93 -0.36 17.03
N GLY A 12 -5.18 0.56 17.96
CA GLY A 12 -4.23 0.85 19.03
C GLY A 12 -2.86 1.23 18.46
N ASN A 13 -1.86 0.37 18.64
CA ASN A 13 -0.49 0.58 18.15
C ASN A 13 -0.16 -0.19 16.86
N SER A 14 -1.17 -0.70 16.16
CA SER A 14 -1.00 -1.45 14.91
C SER A 14 -1.88 -0.88 13.80
N TYR A 15 -1.57 -1.23 12.57
CA TYR A 15 -2.25 -0.83 11.36
C TYR A 15 -2.74 -2.06 10.61
N TYR A 16 -3.87 -1.95 9.94
CA TYR A 16 -4.40 -2.99 9.07
C TYR A 16 -3.52 -3.18 7.84
N HIS A 17 -3.10 -4.41 7.55
CA HIS A 17 -2.16 -4.79 6.48
C HIS A 17 -2.84 -5.52 5.31
N GLY A 18 -4.18 -5.46 5.17
CA GLY A 18 -4.83 -5.84 3.91
C GLY A 18 -4.95 -7.34 3.64
N SER A 19 -5.70 -8.07 4.47
CA SER A 19 -6.12 -9.44 4.12
C SER A 19 -7.60 -9.65 4.45
N THR A 20 -8.37 -10.01 3.42
CA THR A 20 -9.83 -10.23 3.47
C THR A 20 -10.22 -11.49 4.25
N ASP A 21 -9.36 -12.51 4.27
CA ASP A 21 -9.67 -13.80 4.90
C ASP A 21 -9.20 -13.86 6.35
N LYS A 22 -8.09 -13.19 6.68
CA LYS A 22 -7.60 -13.04 8.05
C LYS A 22 -7.02 -11.64 8.20
N PRO A 23 -7.64 -10.74 8.98
CA PRO A 23 -7.11 -9.40 9.14
C PRO A 23 -5.68 -9.49 9.68
N MET A 24 -4.73 -9.07 8.83
CA MET A 24 -3.33 -8.95 9.19
C MET A 24 -3.09 -7.55 9.72
N PHE A 25 -2.18 -7.45 10.69
CA PHE A 25 -1.81 -6.19 11.30
C PHE A 25 -0.30 -6.04 11.30
N THR A 26 0.15 -4.80 11.16
CA THR A 26 1.57 -4.41 11.20
C THR A 26 1.75 -3.29 12.23
N THR A 27 2.93 -3.17 12.82
CA THR A 27 3.30 -2.00 13.64
C THR A 27 3.93 -0.88 12.82
N ASP A 28 4.22 -1.15 11.55
CA ASP A 28 4.83 -0.23 10.62
C ASP A 28 3.74 0.45 9.77
N GLU A 29 3.66 1.78 9.86
CA GLU A 29 2.65 2.55 9.13
C GLU A 29 2.87 2.48 7.61
N GLU A 30 4.12 2.37 7.14
CA GLU A 30 4.43 2.29 5.70
C GLU A 30 3.91 1.00 5.06
N GLN A 31 3.71 -0.02 5.89
CA GLN A 31 3.11 -1.29 5.47
C GLN A 31 1.60 -1.30 5.67
N ALA A 32 0.98 -0.21 6.14
CA ALA A 32 -0.47 -0.16 6.28
C ALA A 32 -1.16 -0.23 4.91
N PHE A 33 -2.27 -0.94 4.83
CA PHE A 33 -3.08 -0.98 3.63
C PHE A 33 -3.76 0.38 3.41
N ALA A 34 -3.44 1.02 2.29
CA ALA A 34 -3.98 2.30 1.90
C ALA A 34 -5.31 2.15 1.14
N PHE A 35 -6.35 2.82 1.63
CA PHE A 35 -7.65 2.91 0.98
C PHE A 35 -7.77 4.26 0.26
N MET A 36 -8.23 4.25 -0.98
CA MET A 36 -8.55 5.48 -1.73
C MET A 36 -9.98 5.98 -1.46
N ASN A 37 -10.82 5.13 -0.86
CA ASN A 37 -12.21 5.44 -0.51
C ASN A 37 -12.38 5.37 1.02
N SER A 38 -12.85 6.47 1.62
CA SER A 38 -13.10 6.55 3.06
C SER A 38 -14.15 5.54 3.53
N GLU A 39 -15.20 5.28 2.74
CA GLU A 39 -16.26 4.33 3.10
C GLU A 39 -15.73 2.91 3.23
N ALA A 40 -14.81 2.51 2.34
CA ALA A 40 -14.16 1.21 2.43
C ALA A 40 -13.28 1.09 3.69
N ALA A 41 -12.55 2.17 4.03
CA ALA A 41 -11.74 2.23 5.25
C ALA A 41 -12.62 2.16 6.50
N GLU A 42 -13.75 2.88 6.53
CA GLU A 42 -14.70 2.87 7.64
C GLU A 42 -15.35 1.49 7.84
N GLN A 43 -15.73 0.81 6.76
CA GLN A 43 -16.26 -0.55 6.84
C GLN A 43 -15.25 -1.52 7.45
N VAL A 44 -13.98 -1.40 7.08
CA VAL A 44 -12.90 -2.21 7.67
C VAL A 44 -12.70 -1.82 9.12
N ALA A 45 -12.57 -0.53 9.43
CA ALA A 45 -12.42 -0.04 10.80
C ALA A 45 -13.53 -0.56 11.73
N ALA A 46 -14.79 -0.57 11.28
CA ALA A 46 -15.90 -1.14 12.04
C ALA A 46 -15.73 -2.65 12.29
N LYS A 47 -15.27 -3.42 11.29
CA LYS A 47 -15.03 -4.87 11.42
C LYS A 47 -13.91 -5.19 12.40
N VAL A 48 -12.83 -4.40 12.37
CA VAL A 48 -11.64 -4.65 13.18
C VAL A 48 -11.62 -3.81 14.47
N SER A 49 -12.68 -3.05 14.78
CA SER A 49 -12.73 -2.11 15.91
C SER A 49 -11.56 -1.11 15.90
N GLY A 50 -11.18 -0.67 14.70
CA GLY A 50 -10.13 0.31 14.46
C GLY A 50 -10.66 1.74 14.30
N THR A 51 -9.73 2.66 14.08
CA THR A 51 -9.97 4.07 13.75
C THR A 51 -9.41 4.36 12.36
N VAL A 52 -10.13 5.13 11.55
CA VAL A 52 -9.63 5.57 10.25
C VAL A 52 -8.76 6.81 10.46
N LEU A 53 -7.55 6.78 9.90
CA LEU A 53 -6.67 7.94 9.81
C LEU A 53 -6.63 8.42 8.37
N THR A 54 -6.80 9.73 8.19
CA THR A 54 -6.62 10.38 6.89
C THR A 54 -5.17 10.78 6.73
N ARG A 55 -4.59 10.41 5.59
CA ARG A 55 -3.24 10.78 5.19
C ARG A 55 -3.30 11.57 3.89
N GLU A 56 -2.40 12.52 3.79
CA GLU A 56 -2.21 13.35 2.63
C GLU A 56 -0.74 13.26 2.25
N VAL A 57 -0.48 12.98 0.98
CA VAL A 57 0.86 12.99 0.41
C VAL A 57 0.84 13.89 -0.82
N SER A 58 1.84 14.74 -0.94
CA SER A 58 1.99 15.59 -2.11
C SER A 58 2.48 14.80 -3.32
N LEU A 59 2.15 15.27 -4.53
CA LEU A 59 2.70 14.68 -5.75
C LEU A 59 4.24 14.75 -5.76
N GLU A 60 4.81 15.82 -5.19
CA GLU A 60 6.26 16.02 -5.09
C GLU A 60 6.92 14.94 -4.24
N GLU A 61 6.35 14.63 -3.06
CA GLU A 61 6.83 13.53 -2.20
C GLU A 61 6.72 12.17 -2.90
N LEU A 62 5.65 11.91 -3.65
CA LEU A 62 5.51 10.67 -4.42
C LEU A 62 6.51 10.56 -5.57
N GLU A 63 6.81 11.68 -6.24
CA GLU A 63 7.83 11.71 -7.30
C GLU A 63 9.24 11.47 -6.73
N GLU A 64 9.54 11.98 -5.54
CA GLU A 64 10.80 11.70 -4.85
C GLU A 64 10.89 10.23 -4.44
N LEU A 65 9.87 9.69 -3.77
CA LEU A 65 9.81 8.27 -3.40
C LEU A 65 9.92 7.36 -4.63
N SER A 66 9.27 7.72 -5.74
CA SER A 66 9.36 6.97 -6.99
C SER A 66 10.80 6.95 -7.55
N LYS A 67 11.55 8.05 -7.44
CA LYS A 67 12.96 8.09 -7.88
C LYS A 67 13.84 7.23 -6.99
N ASP A 68 13.60 7.23 -5.69
CA ASP A 68 14.35 6.42 -4.72
C ASP A 68 14.11 4.93 -5.00
N HIS A 69 12.85 4.50 -5.10
CA HIS A 69 12.52 3.11 -5.43
C HIS A 69 13.00 2.68 -6.82
N TRP A 70 13.00 3.58 -7.81
CA TRP A 70 13.59 3.29 -9.11
C TRP A 70 15.10 3.05 -9.03
N THR A 71 15.78 3.81 -8.18
CA THR A 71 17.22 3.65 -7.94
C THR A 71 17.51 2.34 -7.22
N GLU A 72 16.74 2.01 -6.19
CA GLU A 72 16.82 0.74 -5.47
C GLU A 72 16.59 -0.46 -6.41
N TYR A 73 15.54 -0.40 -7.22
CA TYR A 73 15.24 -1.43 -8.22
C TYR A 73 16.42 -1.64 -9.18
N ASN A 74 17.01 -0.56 -9.70
CA ASN A 74 18.15 -0.66 -10.61
C ASN A 74 19.44 -1.12 -9.95
N ALA A 75 19.55 -0.98 -8.63
CA ALA A 75 20.66 -1.51 -7.85
C ALA A 75 20.56 -3.04 -7.62
N LEU A 76 19.38 -3.63 -7.80
CA LEU A 76 19.18 -5.07 -7.66
C LEU A 76 19.95 -5.87 -8.74
N PRO A 77 20.46 -7.07 -8.39
CA PRO A 77 20.98 -8.03 -9.35
C PRO A 77 19.97 -8.31 -10.47
N LYS A 78 20.48 -8.59 -11.67
CA LYS A 78 19.62 -8.88 -12.82
C LYS A 78 18.64 -10.02 -12.54
N ASP A 79 19.10 -11.09 -11.91
CA ASP A 79 18.27 -12.26 -11.61
C ASP A 79 17.08 -11.92 -10.70
N GLU A 80 17.27 -11.02 -9.72
CA GLU A 80 16.21 -10.56 -8.83
C GLU A 80 15.20 -9.67 -9.56
N ARG A 81 15.68 -8.80 -10.46
CA ARG A 81 14.81 -7.99 -11.34
C ARG A 81 13.98 -8.86 -12.27
N ASP A 82 14.59 -9.85 -12.92
CA ASP A 82 13.91 -10.77 -13.84
C ASP A 82 12.79 -11.54 -13.12
N ILE A 83 12.98 -11.91 -11.85
CA ILE A 83 11.94 -12.53 -11.01
C ILE A 83 10.78 -11.57 -10.76
N ILE A 84 11.07 -10.31 -10.39
CA ILE A 84 10.06 -9.27 -10.15
C ILE A 84 9.26 -9.00 -11.44
N GLU A 85 9.94 -8.81 -12.57
CA GLU A 85 9.30 -8.54 -13.86
C GLU A 85 8.42 -9.71 -14.33
N SER A 86 8.88 -10.95 -14.14
CA SER A 86 8.10 -12.15 -14.45
C SER A 86 6.85 -12.26 -13.57
N PHE A 87 6.97 -11.98 -12.27
CA PHE A 87 5.84 -11.96 -11.35
C PHE A 87 4.80 -10.90 -11.74
N CYS A 88 5.24 -9.67 -12.00
CA CYS A 88 4.36 -8.57 -12.43
C CYS A 88 3.66 -8.86 -13.75
N SER A 89 4.37 -9.47 -14.71
CA SER A 89 3.77 -9.88 -16.00
C SER A 89 2.65 -10.91 -15.82
N ASN A 90 2.84 -11.86 -14.89
CA ASN A 90 1.84 -12.89 -14.59
C ASN A 90 0.63 -12.32 -13.84
N LEU A 91 0.82 -11.35 -12.94
CA LEU A 91 -0.28 -10.63 -12.29
C LEU A 91 -1.17 -9.90 -13.30
N TRP A 92 -0.56 -9.26 -14.31
CA TRP A 92 -1.31 -8.51 -15.32
C TRP A 92 -2.17 -9.43 -16.21
N LEU A 93 -1.70 -10.65 -16.48
CA LEU A 93 -2.45 -11.67 -17.20
C LEU A 93 -3.61 -12.28 -16.39
N GLY A 94 -3.59 -12.16 -15.06
CA GLY A 94 -4.63 -12.68 -14.16
C GLY A 94 -5.77 -11.71 -13.85
N ILE A 95 -5.77 -10.50 -14.42
CA ILE A 95 -6.80 -9.46 -14.18
C ILE A 95 -7.89 -9.47 -15.28
N ASP A 96 -7.77 -10.34 -16.30
CA ASP A 96 -8.69 -10.45 -17.45
C ASP A 96 -9.74 -11.60 -17.35
N GLU A 97 -10.11 -12.06 -16.14
CA GLU A 97 -11.24 -13.01 -15.93
C GLU A 97 -12.48 -12.36 -15.28
#